data_AF-A0A528V2E3-F1
#
_entry.id   AF-A0A528V2E3-F1
#
_cell.length_a   1.000
_cell.length_b   1.000
_cell.length_c   1.000
_cell.angle_alpha   90.00
_cell.angle_beta   90.00
_cell.angle_gamma   90.00
#
_symmetry.space_group_name_H-M   'P 1'
#
loop_
_entity.id
_entity.type
_entity.pdbx_description
1 polymer ?
#
loop_
_entity_poly.entity_id
_entity_poly.type
_entity_poly.pdbx_seq_one_letter_code
_entity_poly.pdbx_strand_id
1 'polypeptide(L)'
;LMPRAMSIILTGVSVATVCAAPVGAYVGDIWGWRTAFMIAAVVGALALLVQIATLPKLPPAGVASFRTLLEVIKRPLIRVALLVVLLVASG
;
A
#
# COMPACT_ATOMS: atom_id res chain seq x y z
N LEU A 1 -7.18 -15.37 -12.44
CA LEU A 1 -6.10 -14.35 -12.55
C LEU A 1 -6.12 -13.37 -11.37
N MET A 2 -7.28 -12.81 -11.01
CA MET A 2 -7.41 -11.88 -9.86
C MET A 2 -6.81 -12.39 -8.53
N PRO A 3 -7.06 -13.64 -8.08
CA PRO A 3 -6.48 -14.12 -6.82
C PRO A 3 -4.95 -14.24 -6.85
N ARG A 4 -4.37 -14.55 -8.02
CA ARG A 4 -2.90 -14.60 -8.20
C ARG A 4 -2.27 -13.21 -8.19
N ALA A 5 -2.91 -12.22 -8.80
CA ALA A 5 -2.46 -10.84 -8.73
C ALA A 5 -2.48 -10.34 -7.28
N MET A 6 -3.57 -10.62 -6.56
CA MET A 6 -3.69 -10.27 -5.14
C MET A 6 -2.64 -10.97 -4.27
N SER A 7 -2.37 -12.26 -4.50
CA SER A 7 -1.33 -12.97 -3.73
C SER A 7 0.05 -12.36 -3.96
N ILE A 8 0.41 -11.99 -5.19
CA ILE A 8 1.69 -11.33 -5.49
C ILE A 8 1.80 -10.00 -4.74
N ILE A 9 0.75 -9.18 -4.74
CA ILE A 9 0.72 -7.89 -4.03
C ILE A 9 0.88 -8.12 -2.53
N LEU A 10 0.11 -9.03 -1.93
CA LEU A 10 0.17 -9.30 -0.49
C LEU A 10 1.54 -9.85 -0.09
N THR A 11 2.10 -10.78 -0.86
CA THR A 11 3.45 -11.30 -0.61
C THR A 11 4.49 -10.18 -0.68
N GLY A 12 4.39 -9.28 -1.65
CA GLY A 12 5.25 -8.10 -1.75
C GLY A 12 5.17 -7.20 -0.50
N VAL A 13 3.95 -6.92 -0.02
CA VAL A 13 3.73 -6.14 1.21
C VAL A 13 4.34 -6.84 2.43
N SER A 14 4.12 -8.14 2.59
CA SER A 14 4.67 -8.91 3.71
C SER A 14 6.20 -8.93 3.72
N VAL A 15 6.83 -9.11 2.56
CA VAL A 15 8.29 -9.08 2.45
C VAL A 15 8.81 -7.67 2.74
N ALA A 16 8.15 -6.64 2.22
CA ALA A 16 8.54 -5.26 2.46
C ALA A 16 8.49 -4.89 3.94
N THR A 17 7.43 -5.23 4.67
CA THR A 17 7.30 -4.88 6.11
C THR A 17 8.35 -5.58 6.96
N VAL A 18 8.68 -6.84 6.67
CA VAL A 18 9.69 -7.60 7.42
C VAL A 18 11.11 -7.14 7.10
N CYS A 19 11.42 -6.89 5.81
CA CYS A 19 12.76 -6.53 5.38
C CYS A 19 13.09 -5.04 5.55
N ALA A 20 12.10 -4.14 5.53
CA ALA A 20 12.35 -2.69 5.56
C ALA A 20 13.10 -2.23 6.82
N ALA A 21 12.73 -2.73 8.00
CA ALA A 21 13.38 -2.36 9.26
C ALA A 21 14.87 -2.76 9.32
N PRO A 22 15.26 -4.03 9.11
CA PRO A 22 16.67 -4.43 9.17
C PRO A 22 17.50 -3.82 8.04
N VAL A 23 16.98 -3.78 6.81
CA VAL A 23 17.70 -3.19 5.67
C VAL A 23 17.85 -1.67 5.86
N GLY A 24 16.80 -1.00 6.34
CA GLY A 24 16.84 0.43 6.63
C GLY A 24 17.81 0.78 7.74
N ALA A 25 17.85 -0.02 8.82
CA ALA A 25 18.82 0.16 9.90
C ALA A 25 20.26 -0.08 9.42
N TYR A 26 20.51 -1.16 8.67
CA TYR A 26 21.84 -1.47 8.14
C TYR A 26 22.37 -0.39 7.19
N VAL A 27 21.55 0.06 6.24
CA VAL A 27 21.90 1.16 5.33
C VAL A 27 22.07 2.47 6.10
N GLY A 28 21.20 2.72 7.08
CA GLY A 28 21.24 3.90 7.93
C GLY A 28 22.51 3.99 8.79
N ASP A 29 23.02 2.85 9.26
CA ASP A 29 24.23 2.78 10.09
C ASP A 29 25.50 3.05 9.27
N ILE A 30 25.59 2.47 8.06
CA ILE A 30 26.80 2.58 7.22
C ILE A 30 26.84 3.91 6.45
N TRP A 31 25.72 4.33 5.88
CA TRP A 31 25.65 5.46 4.95
C TRP A 31 24.70 6.58 5.39
N GLY A 32 24.15 6.49 6.60
CA GLY A 32 23.23 7.49 7.14
C GLY A 32 21.80 7.33 6.61
N TRP A 33 20.84 7.82 7.41
CA TRP A 33 19.40 7.72 7.12
C TRP A 33 18.97 8.27 5.76
N ARG A 34 19.68 9.28 5.23
CA ARG A 34 19.36 9.91 3.94
C ARG A 34 19.45 8.92 2.79
N THR A 35 20.42 8.02 2.81
CA THR A 35 20.63 7.05 1.73
C THR A 35 19.55 5.97 1.72
N ALA A 36 19.03 5.57 2.89
CA ALA A 36 17.88 4.68 2.98
C ALA A 36 16.63 5.26 2.27
N PHE A 37 16.36 6.56 2.47
CA PHE A 37 15.27 7.24 1.74
C PHE A 37 15.55 7.36 0.24
N MET A 38 16.80 7.63 -0.16
CA MET A 38 17.16 7.68 -1.58
C MET A 38 16.94 6.33 -2.27
N ILE A 39 17.29 5.22 -1.62
CA ILE A 39 17.02 3.87 -2.16
C ILE A 39 15.51 3.66 -2.31
N ALA A 40 14.72 3.97 -1.28
CA ALA A 40 13.26 3.85 -1.35
C ALA A 40 12.66 4.72 -2.48
N ALA A 41 13.17 5.94 -2.67
CA ALA A 41 12.76 6.84 -3.74
C ALA A 41 13.09 6.26 -5.12
N VAL A 42 14.29 5.70 -5.32
CA VAL A 42 14.69 5.05 -6.58
C VAL A 42 13.79 3.85 -6.88
N VAL A 43 13.52 2.99 -5.90
CA VAL A 43 12.61 1.84 -6.06
C VAL A 43 11.20 2.31 -6.44
N GLY A 44 10.68 3.34 -5.77
CA GLY A 44 9.38 3.94 -6.09
C GLY A 44 9.33 4.55 -7.49
N ALA A 45 10.39 5.26 -7.90
CA ALA A 45 10.50 5.83 -9.24
C ALA A 45 10.53 4.74 -10.32
N LEU A 46 11.29 3.65 -10.11
CA LEU A 46 11.30 2.51 -11.01
C LEU A 46 9.91 1.86 -11.12
N ALA A 47 9.23 1.64 -10.00
CA ALA A 47 7.87 1.12 -10.00
C ALA A 47 6.90 2.03 -10.76
N LEU A 48 7.05 3.36 -10.63
CA LEU A 48 6.25 4.34 -11.37
C LEU A 48 6.54 4.27 -12.87
N LEU A 49 7.81 4.19 -13.29
CA LEU A 49 8.18 4.07 -14.69
C LEU A 49 7.62 2.80 -15.34
N VAL A 50 7.69 1.67 -14.63
CA VAL A 50 7.10 0.41 -15.08
C VAL A 50 5.58 0.54 -15.22
N GLN A 51 4.90 1.16 -14.26
CA GLN A 51 3.46 1.41 -14.35
C GLN A 51 3.10 2.29 -15.55
N ILE A 52 3.84 3.37 -15.79
CA ILE A 52 3.60 4.24 -16.96
C ILE A 52 3.79 3.47 -18.27
N ALA A 53 4.80 2.60 -18.36
CA ALA A 53 5.09 1.82 -19.56
C ALA A 53 4.09 0.67 -19.81
N THR A 54 3.50 0.10 -18.75
CA THR A 54 2.72 -1.16 -18.85
C THR A 54 1.23 -1.00 -18.60
N LEU A 55 0.79 0.03 -17.86
CA LEU A 55 -0.60 0.14 -17.41
C LEU A 55 -1.47 0.84 -18.47
N PRO A 56 -2.47 0.16 -19.06
CA PRO A 56 -3.39 0.79 -19.99
C PRO A 56 -4.35 1.74 -19.27
N LYS A 57 -4.90 2.71 -20.01
CA LYS A 57 -5.91 3.64 -19.47
C LYS A 57 -7.11 2.85 -18.94
N LEU A 58 -7.40 2.99 -17.64
CA LEU A 58 -8.55 2.40 -16.98
C LEU A 58 -9.68 3.44 -16.92
N PRO A 59 -10.79 3.25 -17.66
CA PRO A 59 -11.93 4.15 -17.60
C PRO A 59 -12.51 4.17 -16.18
N PRO A 60 -12.95 5.33 -15.65
CA PRO A 60 -13.55 5.39 -14.33
C PRO A 60 -14.85 4.56 -14.28
N ALA A 61 -14.85 3.49 -13.50
CA ALA A 61 -16.03 2.69 -13.22
C ALA A 61 -16.86 3.38 -12.12
N GLY A 62 -17.52 4.48 -12.47
CA GLY A 62 -18.39 5.25 -11.58
C GLY A 62 -17.67 6.32 -10.75
N VAL A 63 -18.35 7.45 -10.56
CA VAL A 63 -17.89 8.52 -9.66
C VAL A 63 -18.14 8.07 -8.21
N ALA A 64 -17.07 7.72 -7.49
CA ALA A 64 -17.13 7.55 -6.05
C ALA A 64 -17.55 8.88 -5.41
N SER A 65 -18.84 9.01 -5.07
CA SER A 65 -19.41 10.20 -4.48
C SER A 65 -19.24 10.17 -2.97
N PHE A 66 -19.10 11.35 -2.35
CA PHE A 66 -19.17 11.53 -0.89
C PHE A 66 -20.43 10.86 -0.29
N ARG A 67 -21.54 10.82 -1.06
CA ARG A 67 -22.77 10.13 -0.67
C ARG A 67 -22.57 8.62 -0.55
N THR A 68 -21.84 7.99 -1.46
CA THR A 68 -21.53 6.56 -1.44
C THR A 68 -20.69 6.21 -0.21
N LEU A 69 -19.73 7.06 0.17
CA LEU A 69 -18.95 6.87 1.39
C LEU A 69 -19.84 6.94 2.65
N LEU A 70 -20.73 7.93 2.71
CA LEU A 70 -21.68 8.08 3.81
C LEU A 70 -22.63 6.86 3.91
N GLU A 71 -23.06 6.33 2.77
CA GLU A 71 -23.94 5.16 2.69
C GLU A 71 -23.25 3.87 3.12
N VAL A 72 -21.97 3.71 2.77
CA VAL A 72 -21.12 2.59 3.20
C VAL A 72 -20.92 2.60 4.72
N ILE A 73 -20.63 3.77 5.33
CA ILE A 73 -20.52 3.90 6.79
C ILE A 73 -21.85 3.62 7.50
N LYS A 74 -23.00 3.88 6.87
CA LYS A 74 -24.30 3.55 7.46
C LYS A 74 -24.52 2.03 7.59
N ARG A 75 -23.79 1.18 6.87
CA ARG A 75 -23.94 -0.28 7.00
C ARG A 75 -23.35 -0.78 8.33
N PRO A 76 -24.15 -1.45 9.19
CA PRO A 76 -23.72 -1.84 10.54
C PRO A 76 -22.52 -2.79 10.53
N LEU A 77 -22.46 -3.74 9.59
CA LEU A 77 -21.33 -4.65 9.41
C LEU A 77 -20.02 -3.90 9.10
N ILE A 78 -20.09 -2.86 8.28
CA ILE A 78 -18.92 -2.07 7.87
C ILE A 78 -18.43 -1.22 9.04
N ARG A 79 -19.33 -0.66 9.86
CA ARG A 79 -18.92 0.04 11.09
C ARG A 79 -18.18 -0.88 12.05
N VAL A 80 -18.70 -2.09 12.28
CA VAL A 80 -18.02 -3.07 13.15
C VAL A 80 -16.66 -3.42 12.56
N ALA A 81 -16.56 -3.70 11.27
CA ALA A 81 -15.29 -3.99 10.61
C ALA A 81 -14.28 -2.84 10.76
N LEU A 82 -14.71 -1.59 10.54
CA LEU A 82 -13.86 -0.41 10.70
C LEU A 82 -13.41 -0.21 12.15
N LEU A 83 -14.31 -0.42 13.13
CA LEU A 83 -13.96 -0.34 14.55
C LEU A 83 -12.95 -1.41 14.95
N VAL A 84 -13.11 -2.64 14.47
CA VAL A 84 -12.16 -3.73 14.72
C VAL A 84 -10.79 -3.39 14.13
N VAL A 85 -10.73 -2.92 12.87
CA VAL A 85 -9.47 -2.50 12.24
C VAL A 85 -8.83 -1.35 13.01
N LEU A 86 -9.60 -0.35 13.44
CA LEU A 86 -9.13 0.77 14.24
C LEU A 86 -8.48 0.27 15.53
N LEU A 87 -9.20 -0.54 16.30
CA LEU A 87 -8.73 -1.09 17.58
C LEU A 87 -7.47 -1.95 17.42
N VAL A 88 -7.40 -2.77 16.38
CA VAL A 88 -6.23 -3.63 16.12
C VAL A 88 -5.02 -2.81 15.65
N ALA A 89 -5.22 -1.77 14.82
CA ALA A 89 -4.12 -0.95 14.31
C ALA A 89 -3.62 0.09 15.33
N SER A 90 -4.46 0.52 16.27
CA SER A 90 -4.09 1.43 17.37
C SER A 90 -3.61 0.70 18.62
N GLY A 91 -3.76 -0.63 18.67
CA GLY A 91 -3.36 -1.49 19.77
C GLY A 91 -1.87 -1.81 19.78
#